data_AF-A0A444K3V2-F1
#
_entry.id   AF-A0A444K3V2-F1
#
_cell.length_a   1.000
_cell.length_b   1.000
_cell.length_c   1.000
_cell.angle_alpha   90.00
_cell.angle_beta   90.00
_cell.angle_gamma   90.00
#
_symmetry.space_group_name_H-M   'P 1'
#
loop_
_entity.id
_entity.type
_entity.pdbx_description
1 polymer ?
#
loop_
_entity_poly.entity_id
_entity_poly.type
_entity_poly.pdbx_seq_one_letter_code
_entity_poly.pdbx_strand_id
1 'polypeptide(L)'
;MIDLPEPKRPLPPPQAYDATQPLIVFDGVCVFCSGFVRTVVRFDRRKRFRFATAQSPFGEALFRNHGLATDSYDTSLTLIDGKAFTQLDGFIAVMAELGWPWRAAKVLLALPRPLRD
;
A
#
# COMPACT_ATOMS: atom_id res chain seq x y z
N MET A 1 -25.86 24.35 11.32
CA MET A 1 -25.74 23.05 10.63
C MET A 1 -24.79 22.23 11.49
N ILE A 2 -25.34 21.38 12.34
CA ILE A 2 -24.60 20.63 13.36
C ILE A 2 -23.96 19.44 12.64
N ASP A 3 -22.63 19.40 12.64
CA ASP A 3 -21.85 18.23 12.25
C ASP A 3 -22.23 17.10 13.21
N LEU A 4 -23.07 16.18 12.74
CA LEU A 4 -23.38 14.96 13.49
C LEU A 4 -22.12 14.10 13.44
N PRO A 5 -21.51 13.73 14.59
CA PRO A 5 -20.36 12.85 14.58
C PRO A 5 -20.78 11.54 13.89
N GLU A 6 -20.09 11.21 12.79
CA GLU A 6 -20.35 9.97 12.06
C GLU A 6 -20.27 8.78 13.04
N PRO A 7 -21.24 7.86 13.00
CA PRO A 7 -21.22 6.69 13.86
C PRO A 7 -19.95 5.89 13.57
N LYS A 8 -19.09 5.74 14.57
CA LYS A 8 -17.91 4.84 14.56
C LYS A 8 -18.38 3.43 14.23
N ARG A 9 -18.42 3.11 12.93
CA ARG A 9 -18.74 1.77 12.44
C ARG A 9 -17.68 0.82 13.03
N PRO A 10 -18.08 -0.29 13.68
CA PRO A 10 -17.12 -1.22 14.26
C PRO A 10 -16.12 -1.63 13.19
N LEU A 11 -14.84 -1.47 13.52
CA LEU A 11 -13.76 -1.85 12.62
C LEU A 11 -13.91 -3.36 12.36
N PRO A 12 -14.01 -3.79 11.10
CA PRO A 12 -14.07 -5.21 10.82
C PRO A 12 -12.80 -5.86 11.39
N PRO A 13 -12.91 -7.04 12.03
CA PRO A 13 -11.75 -7.69 12.62
C PRO A 13 -10.66 -7.88 11.55
N PRO A 14 -9.38 -7.95 11.93
CA PRO A 14 -8.25 -8.20 11.02
C PRO A 14 -8.44 -9.39 10.08
N GLN A 15 -9.38 -10.29 10.41
CA GLN A 15 -9.79 -11.45 9.62
C GLN A 15 -10.69 -11.12 8.42
N ALA A 16 -11.07 -9.86 8.19
CA ALA A 16 -11.91 -9.48 7.06
C ALA A 16 -11.14 -9.33 5.73
N TYR A 17 -9.80 -9.34 5.77
CA TYR A 17 -8.99 -9.45 4.56
C TYR A 17 -8.31 -10.81 4.52
N ASP A 18 -8.33 -11.44 3.34
CA ASP A 18 -7.60 -12.66 3.08
C ASP A 18 -6.11 -12.36 3.10
N ALA A 19 -5.40 -12.84 4.12
CA ALA A 19 -3.96 -12.62 4.29
C ALA A 19 -3.11 -13.20 3.14
N THR A 20 -3.70 -14.07 2.30
CA THR A 20 -3.07 -14.58 1.08
C THR A 20 -3.12 -13.59 -0.08
N GLN A 21 -3.95 -12.54 0.01
CA GLN A 21 -4.05 -11.49 -1.00
C GLN A 21 -3.26 -10.26 -0.54
N PRO A 22 -2.26 -9.82 -1.32
CA PRO A 22 -1.56 -8.58 -1.08
C PRO A 22 -2.52 -7.38 -0.94
N LEU A 23 -2.38 -6.61 0.13
CA LEU A 23 -3.19 -5.41 0.39
C LEU A 23 -2.28 -4.18 0.53
N ILE A 24 -2.59 -3.12 -0.21
CA ILE A 24 -1.93 -1.83 -0.11
C ILE A 24 -2.92 -0.82 0.51
N VAL A 25 -2.60 -0.33 1.70
CA VAL A 25 -3.29 0.78 2.35
C VAL A 25 -2.48 2.05 2.12
N PHE A 26 -3.12 3.07 1.55
CA PHE A 26 -2.44 4.28 1.09
C PHE A 26 -3.23 5.54 1.43
N ASP A 27 -2.52 6.67 1.52
CA ASP A 27 -3.17 7.98 1.60
C ASP A 27 -3.73 8.40 0.23
N GLY A 28 -5.06 8.59 0.16
CA GLY A 28 -5.76 9.05 -1.03
C GLY A 28 -5.54 10.52 -1.42
N VAL A 29 -4.97 11.34 -0.53
CA VAL A 29 -4.70 12.78 -0.77
C VAL A 29 -3.25 13.00 -1.20
N CYS A 30 -2.31 12.19 -0.70
CA CYS A 30 -0.92 12.25 -1.13
C CYS A 30 -0.74 11.91 -2.62
N VAL A 31 -0.15 12.84 -3.37
CA VAL A 31 0.11 12.72 -4.81
C VAL A 31 1.05 11.54 -5.13
N PHE A 32 2.07 11.33 -4.28
CA PHE A 32 3.02 10.24 -4.46
C PHE A 32 2.37 8.87 -4.22
N CYS A 33 1.67 8.71 -3.09
CA CYS A 33 0.99 7.46 -2.72
C CYS A 33 -0.07 7.07 -3.75
N SER A 34 -0.92 8.01 -4.15
CA SER A 34 -1.93 7.80 -5.18
C SER A 34 -1.32 7.50 -6.56
N GLY A 35 -0.23 8.20 -6.94
CA GLY A 35 0.51 7.94 -8.17
C GLY A 35 1.14 6.54 -8.20
N PHE A 36 1.71 6.10 -7.08
CA PHE A 36 2.22 4.75 -6.91
C PHE A 36 1.12 3.70 -7.07
N VAL A 37 0.00 3.85 -6.35
CA VAL A 37 -1.14 2.92 -6.46
C VAL A 37 -1.66 2.84 -7.88
N ARG A 38 -1.81 3.97 -8.58
CA ARG A 38 -2.21 4.00 -9.99
C ARG A 38 -1.25 3.25 -10.90
N THR A 39 0.05 3.31 -10.59
CA THR A 39 1.09 2.55 -11.28
C THR A 39 0.91 1.06 -11.04
N VAL A 40 0.73 0.63 -9.78
CA VAL A 40 0.46 -0.78 -9.44
C VAL A 40 -0.79 -1.29 -10.17
N VAL A 41 -1.90 -0.54 -10.14
CA VAL A 41 -3.14 -0.89 -10.86
C VAL A 41 -2.92 -1.06 -12.36
N ARG A 42 -2.05 -0.24 -12.97
CA ARG A 42 -1.73 -0.32 -14.40
C ARG A 42 -0.93 -1.56 -14.75
N PHE A 43 -0.02 -1.99 -13.88
CA PHE A 43 0.92 -3.08 -14.15
C PHE A 43 0.48 -4.44 -13.58
N ASP A 44 -0.39 -4.45 -12.56
CA ASP A 44 -0.99 -5.64 -11.99
C ASP A 44 -2.09 -6.22 -12.91
N ARG A 45 -1.68 -6.81 -14.03
CA ARG A 45 -2.58 -7.43 -15.01
C ARG A 45 -3.38 -8.60 -14.43
N ARG A 46 -2.88 -9.22 -13.37
CA ARG A 46 -3.49 -10.39 -12.71
C ARG A 46 -4.40 -10.01 -11.54
N LYS A 47 -4.54 -8.72 -11.22
CA LYS A 47 -5.36 -8.19 -10.11
C LYS A 47 -5.03 -8.88 -8.78
N ARG A 48 -3.75 -9.11 -8.51
CA ARG A 48 -3.25 -9.71 -7.27
C ARG A 48 -3.40 -8.78 -6.08
N PHE A 49 -3.28 -7.47 -6.29
CA PHE A 49 -3.32 -6.48 -5.21
C PHE A 49 -4.73 -5.98 -4.94
N ARG A 50 -5.04 -5.87 -3.65
CA ARG A 50 -6.18 -5.15 -3.11
C ARG A 50 -5.72 -3.78 -2.60
N PHE A 51 -6.62 -2.82 -2.58
CA PHE A 51 -6.31 -1.43 -2.20
C PHE A 51 -7.35 -0.91 -1.21
N ALA A 52 -6.90 -0.14 -0.24
CA ALA A 52 -7.76 0.59 0.69
C ALA A 52 -7.16 1.97 0.97
N THR A 53 -8.01 2.97 1.19
CA THR A 53 -7.53 4.29 1.65
C THR A 53 -7.32 4.27 3.16
N ALA A 54 -6.27 4.93 3.64
CA ALA A 54 -5.97 5.04 5.06
C ALA A 54 -7.08 5.80 5.82
N GLN A 55 -7.77 6.73 5.15
CA GLN A 55 -8.92 7.47 5.67
C GLN A 55 -10.19 6.62 5.85
N SER A 56 -10.26 5.44 5.24
CA SER A 56 -11.41 4.56 5.45
C SER A 56 -11.35 3.95 6.84
N PRO A 57 -12.50 3.62 7.48
CA PRO A 57 -12.51 2.93 8.76
C PRO A 57 -11.61 1.67 8.75
N PHE A 58 -11.62 0.92 7.65
CA PHE A 58 -10.78 -0.26 7.48
C PHE A 58 -9.28 0.06 7.43
N GLY A 59 -8.88 1.08 6.66
CA GLY A 59 -7.48 1.51 6.57
C GLY A 59 -6.96 2.06 7.90
N GLU A 60 -7.77 2.89 8.57
CA GLU A 60 -7.44 3.46 9.87
C GLU A 60 -7.27 2.37 10.94
N ALA A 61 -8.13 1.34 10.92
CA ALA A 61 -7.99 0.16 11.78
C ALA A 61 -6.65 -0.54 11.60
N LEU A 62 -6.25 -0.75 10.34
CA LEU A 62 -4.99 -1.41 10.02
C LEU A 62 -3.79 -0.57 10.49
N PHE A 63 -3.84 0.75 10.32
CA PHE A 63 -2.79 1.64 10.83
C PHE A 63 -2.66 1.54 12.35
N ARG A 64 -3.78 1.65 13.08
CA ARG A 64 -3.79 1.51 14.55
C ARG A 64 -3.23 0.16 15.00
N ASN A 65 -3.63 -0.93 14.34
CA ASN A 65 -3.17 -2.28 14.68
C ASN A 65 -1.67 -2.49 14.45
N HIS A 66 -1.10 -1.79 13.47
CA HIS A 66 0.33 -1.82 13.16
C HIS A 66 1.13 -0.70 13.86
N GLY A 67 0.52 0.04 14.79
CA GLY A 67 1.20 1.11 15.56
C GLY A 67 1.57 2.33 14.72
N LEU A 68 0.90 2.53 13.58
CA LEU A 68 1.13 3.67 12.69
C LEU A 68 0.25 4.87 13.06
N ALA A 69 0.77 6.06 12.79
CA ALA A 69 0.07 7.31 13.04
C ALA A 69 -1.12 7.49 12.09
N THR A 70 -2.28 7.89 12.63
CA THR A 70 -3.53 8.09 11.88
C THR A 70 -3.91 9.57 11.73
N ASP A 71 -3.01 10.48 12.10
CA ASP A 71 -3.19 11.92 12.05
C ASP A 71 -2.65 12.54 10.75
N SER A 72 -1.56 12.00 10.19
CA SER A 72 -0.96 12.53 8.96
C SER A 72 -0.86 11.58 7.77
N TYR A 73 -1.15 10.27 7.93
CA TYR A 73 -1.13 9.25 6.85
C TYR A 73 0.04 9.30 5.85
N ASP A 74 1.17 9.92 6.22
CA ASP A 74 2.33 10.09 5.34
C ASP A 74 3.04 8.77 5.00
N THR A 75 2.67 7.70 5.71
CA THR A 75 3.20 6.35 5.54
C THR A 75 2.19 5.49 4.79
N SER A 76 2.64 4.76 3.77
CA SER A 76 1.87 3.65 3.19
C SER A 76 2.09 2.37 4.00
N LEU A 77 1.06 1.54 4.12
CA LEU A 77 1.12 0.22 4.74
C LEU A 77 0.81 -0.83 3.67
N THR A 78 1.72 -1.78 3.48
CA THR A 78 1.55 -2.90 2.55
C THR A 78 1.58 -4.20 3.32
N LEU A 79 0.61 -5.06 3.10
CA LEU A 79 0.50 -6.39 3.69
C LEU A 79 0.69 -7.44 2.59
N ILE A 80 1.74 -8.25 2.65
CA ILE A 80 2.02 -9.34 1.70
C ILE A 80 2.38 -10.58 2.52
N ASP A 81 1.69 -11.69 2.29
CA ASP A 81 1.89 -12.97 2.98
C ASP A 81 1.93 -12.82 4.52
N GLY A 82 1.02 -12.02 5.06
CA GLY A 82 0.94 -11.71 6.49
C GLY A 82 2.04 -10.80 7.06
N LYS A 83 2.96 -10.30 6.22
CA LYS A 83 4.01 -9.36 6.63
C LYS A 83 3.62 -7.93 6.30
N ALA A 84 3.84 -7.03 7.26
CA ALA A 84 3.66 -5.60 7.08
C ALA A 84 4.95 -4.93 6.63
N PHE A 85 4.83 -4.10 5.61
CA PHE A 85 5.90 -3.27 5.07
C PHE A 85 5.41 -1.83 4.99
N THR A 86 6.29 -0.89 5.30
CA THR A 86 5.95 0.54 5.31
C THR A 86 6.88 1.34 4.44
N GLN A 87 6.41 2.51 3.98
CA GLN A 87 7.22 3.45 3.20
C GLN A 87 7.92 2.76 2.01
N LEU A 88 9.26 2.90 1.92
CA LEU A 88 10.06 2.36 0.83
C LEU A 88 10.09 0.82 0.81
N ASP A 89 10.02 0.17 1.97
CA ASP A 89 9.99 -1.30 2.03
C ASP A 89 8.70 -1.84 1.39
N GLY A 90 7.58 -1.15 1.60
CA GLY A 90 6.30 -1.48 0.94
C GLY A 90 6.41 -1.35 -0.57
N PHE A 91 6.98 -0.26 -1.07
CA PHE A 91 7.23 -0.07 -2.49
C PHE A 91 8.09 -1.20 -3.09
N ILE A 92 9.20 -1.54 -2.43
CA ILE A 92 10.11 -2.59 -2.88
C ILE A 92 9.41 -3.96 -2.89
N ALA A 93 8.63 -4.26 -1.85
CA ALA A 93 7.90 -5.52 -1.74
C ALA A 93 6.85 -5.67 -2.86
N VAL A 94 6.06 -4.63 -3.13
CA VAL A 94 5.08 -4.61 -4.23
C VAL A 94 5.76 -4.81 -5.58
N MET A 95 6.88 -4.11 -5.83
CA MET A 95 7.62 -4.22 -7.09
C MET A 95 8.24 -5.61 -7.28
N ALA A 96 8.67 -6.25 -6.18
CA ALA A 96 9.17 -7.63 -6.22
C ALA A 96 8.06 -8.64 -6.57
N GLU A 97 6.84 -8.40 -6.07
CA GLU A 97 5.65 -9.20 -6.33
C GLU A 97 5.06 -8.99 -7.74
N LEU A 98 5.22 -7.81 -8.33
CA LEU A 98 4.76 -7.52 -9.70
C LEU A 98 5.52 -8.30 -10.78
N GLY A 99 6.71 -8.83 -10.46
CA GLY A 99 7.47 -9.72 -11.33
C GLY A 99 8.22 -9.03 -12.47
N TRP A 100 8.37 -9.71 -13.61
CA TRP A 100 9.00 -9.17 -14.83
C TRP A 100 8.02 -8.21 -15.53
N PRO A 101 8.41 -7.01 -16.02
CA PRO A 101 9.78 -6.50 -16.22
C PRO A 101 10.37 -5.70 -15.05
N TRP A 102 9.63 -5.48 -13.96
CA TRP A 102 10.10 -4.62 -12.86
C TRP A 102 11.27 -5.21 -12.07
N ARG A 103 11.32 -6.53 -11.95
CA ARG A 103 12.53 -7.24 -11.50
C ARG A 103 13.74 -6.91 -12.38
N ALA A 104 13.57 -6.84 -13.70
CA ALA A 104 14.65 -6.50 -14.63
C ALA A 104 15.03 -5.01 -14.56
N ALA A 105 14.05 -4.11 -14.42
CA ALA A 105 14.30 -2.69 -14.20
C ALA A 105 15.07 -2.42 -12.90
N LYS A 106 14.76 -3.15 -11.82
CA LYS A 106 15.51 -3.10 -10.54
C LYS A 106 16.96 -3.54 -10.72
N VAL A 107 17.21 -4.60 -11.48
CA VAL A 107 18.56 -5.06 -11.84
C VAL A 107 19.29 -4.01 -12.69
N LEU A 108 18.62 -3.42 -13.68
CA LEU A 108 19.15 -2.33 -14.51
C LEU A 108 19.40 -1.03 -13.72
N LEU A 109 18.69 -0.83 -12.59
CA LEU A 109 18.86 0.26 -11.62
C LEU A 109 20.00 0.03 -10.64
N ALA A 110 20.31 -1.22 -10.33
CA ALA A 110 21.47 -1.59 -9.51
C ALA A 110 22.80 -1.54 -10.30
N LEU A 111 22.74 -1.45 -11.63
CA LEU A 111 23.92 -1.35 -12.48
C LEU A 111 24.58 0.04 -12.34
N PRO A 112 25.91 0.13 -12.16
CA PRO A 112 26.63 1.40 -12.11
C PRO A 112 26.31 2.28 -13.33
N ARG A 113 26.19 3.59 -13.13
CA ARG A 113 25.88 4.59 -14.17
C ARG A 113 26.62 4.40 -15.52
N PRO A 114 27.91 4.03 -15.60
CA PRO A 114 28.57 3.84 -16.91
C PRO A 114 28.03 2.67 -17.74
N LEU A 115 27.21 1.78 -17.19
CA LEU A 115 26.55 0.69 -17.92
C LEU A 115 25.07 1.00 -18.23
N ARG A 116 24.60 2.18 -17.83
CA ARG A 116 23.22 2.64 -17.94
C ARG A 116 23.03 3.66 -19.06
N ASP A 117 24.12 4.11 -19.68
CA ASP A 117 24.16 4.97 -20.87
C ASP A 117 24.58 4.16 -22.11
#